data_AF-A0A729FY64-F1
#
_entry.id   AF-A0A729FY64-F1
#
_cell.length_a   1.000
_cell.length_b   1.000
_cell.length_c   1.000
_cell.angle_alpha   90.00
_cell.angle_beta   90.00
_cell.angle_gamma   90.00
#
_symmetry.space_group_name_H-M   'P 1'
#
loop_
_entity.id
_entity.type
_entity.pdbx_description
1 polymer ?
#
loop_
_entity_poly.entity_id
_entity_poly.type
_entity_poly.pdbx_seq_one_letter_code
_entity_poly.pdbx_strand_id
1 'polypeptide(L)'
;MGVVKKLSDYRPPLEVVEHRVADTEDGFMRVANELTDSLLMADLTVRQLKVMLAIMRKTYGFNKAVDRITNTQIAAMTGIHHTHVCAAKRQLIERKFLIADGVKIGVNKVVSQWISQDSLTLAKTANKTLAKSANGYKPSQLNTKDNIQKTINTNTPLPPKGGCDEGSKPEKRKPTKINYSEYIAAYNEIVGDRLPHAVEVNSERQRKLKKLIDSLATKNIDGFRAYVKAFMAAARPFHFGDNDRDWVANFDYLLRPKVLIAIREGTL
;
A
#
# COMPACT_ATOMS: atom_id res chain seq x y z
N MET A 1 45.70 30.50 -3.88
CA MET A 1 45.57 29.50 -4.96
C MET A 1 46.20 28.19 -4.49
N GLY A 2 45.44 27.36 -3.76
CA GLY A 2 45.95 26.10 -3.22
C GLY A 2 45.94 25.03 -4.31
N VAL A 3 47.12 24.68 -4.83
CA VAL A 3 47.27 23.64 -5.86
C VAL A 3 47.14 22.27 -5.19
N VAL A 4 45.97 21.65 -5.35
CA VAL A 4 45.72 20.26 -4.94
C VAL A 4 46.48 19.35 -5.90
N LYS A 5 47.50 18.65 -5.41
CA LYS A 5 48.47 17.95 -6.26
C LYS A 5 48.14 16.48 -6.56
N LYS A 6 47.21 15.82 -5.87
CA LYS A 6 46.88 14.40 -6.13
C LYS A 6 45.42 14.05 -5.80
N LEU A 7 44.82 13.20 -6.63
CA LEU A 7 43.43 12.68 -6.48
C LEU A 7 43.24 11.83 -5.20
N SER A 8 44.34 11.41 -4.56
CA SER A 8 44.36 10.62 -3.32
C SER A 8 43.80 11.36 -2.12
N ASP A 9 43.81 12.70 -2.14
CA ASP A 9 43.49 13.53 -0.98
C ASP A 9 41.97 13.65 -0.77
N TYR A 10 41.16 13.19 -1.73
CA TYR A 10 39.70 13.11 -1.66
C TYR A 10 39.16 11.70 -1.37
N ARG A 11 40.04 10.70 -1.15
CA ARG A 11 39.58 9.34 -0.85
C ARG A 11 39.04 9.32 0.59
N PRO A 12 37.73 9.09 0.82
CA PRO A 12 37.23 8.95 2.17
C PRO A 12 37.97 7.79 2.85
N PRO A 13 38.37 7.94 4.14
CA PRO A 13 38.98 6.85 4.87
C PRO A 13 38.03 5.67 4.82
N LEU A 14 38.51 4.54 4.30
CA LEU A 14 37.76 3.29 4.29
C LEU A 14 37.73 2.81 5.75
N GLU A 15 36.69 3.19 6.49
CA GLU A 15 36.39 2.55 7.77
C GLU A 15 36.22 1.06 7.47
N VAL A 16 37.14 0.25 8.00
CA VAL A 16 37.03 -1.21 7.95
C VAL A 16 35.78 -1.56 8.75
N VAL A 17 34.66 -1.74 8.04
CA VAL A 17 33.44 -2.28 8.64
C VAL A 17 33.76 -3.73 8.98
N GLU A 18 34.16 -3.99 10.23
CA GLU A 18 34.36 -5.35 10.72
C GLU A 18 33.07 -6.14 10.49
N HIS A 19 33.15 -7.13 9.61
CA HIS A 19 32.02 -7.98 9.28
C HIS A 19 31.75 -8.88 10.49
N ARG A 20 30.90 -8.43 11.42
CA ARG A 20 30.54 -9.23 12.59
C ARG A 20 29.76 -10.47 12.12
N VAL A 21 30.43 -11.61 12.11
CA VAL A 21 29.81 -12.93 11.95
C VAL A 21 29.18 -13.31 13.28
N ALA A 22 27.96 -13.85 13.26
CA ALA A 22 27.34 -14.37 14.47
C ALA A 22 28.13 -15.62 14.92
N ASP A 23 28.63 -15.60 16.14
CA ASP A 23 29.26 -16.76 16.75
C ASP A 23 28.18 -17.79 17.12
N THR A 24 28.28 -19.00 16.56
CA THR A 24 27.34 -20.09 16.85
C THR A 24 27.48 -20.61 18.28
N GLU A 25 28.60 -20.30 18.96
CA GLU A 25 28.86 -20.69 20.34
C GLU A 25 28.31 -19.67 21.36
N ASP A 26 27.87 -18.48 20.93
CA ASP A 26 27.24 -17.44 21.78
C ASP A 26 25.76 -17.76 22.12
N GLY A 27 25.48 -19.05 22.28
CA GLY A 27 24.18 -19.59 22.67
C GLY A 27 23.13 -19.62 21.56
N PHE A 28 22.17 -20.52 21.72
CA PHE A 28 21.08 -20.71 20.77
C PHE A 28 19.73 -20.80 21.50
N MET A 29 18.65 -20.51 20.77
CA MET A 29 17.30 -20.76 21.26
C MET A 29 16.90 -22.19 20.91
N ARG A 30 16.68 -23.02 21.93
CA ARG A 30 16.16 -24.38 21.72
C ARG A 30 14.65 -24.34 21.44
N VAL A 31 14.26 -24.49 20.17
CA VAL A 31 12.87 -24.51 19.72
C VAL A 31 12.64 -25.80 18.92
N ALA A 32 11.48 -26.42 19.08
CA ALA A 32 11.12 -27.60 18.30
C ALA A 32 10.91 -27.21 16.82
N ASN A 33 11.46 -28.00 15.90
CA ASN A 33 11.36 -27.74 14.45
C ASN A 33 9.89 -27.63 13.99
N GLU A 34 9.00 -28.45 14.54
CA GLU A 34 7.56 -28.37 14.24
C GLU A 34 6.96 -27.00 14.58
N LEU A 35 7.38 -26.38 15.69
CA LEU A 35 6.91 -25.03 16.06
C LEU A 35 7.44 -23.97 15.10
N THR A 36 8.69 -24.11 14.63
CA THR A 36 9.26 -23.17 13.66
C THR A 36 8.62 -23.32 12.29
N ASP A 37 8.40 -24.55 11.82
CA ASP A 37 7.78 -24.84 10.52
C ASP A 37 6.34 -24.33 10.50
N SER A 38 5.60 -24.56 11.57
CA SER A 38 4.24 -24.06 11.73
C SER A 38 4.18 -22.54 11.79
N LEU A 39 5.18 -21.91 12.41
CA LEU A 39 5.29 -20.45 12.44
C LEU A 39 5.61 -19.88 11.05
N LEU A 40 6.41 -20.58 10.25
CA LEU A 40 6.74 -20.20 8.88
C LEU A 40 5.55 -20.35 7.93
N MET A 41 4.71 -21.36 8.13
CA MET A 41 3.48 -21.55 7.34
C MET A 41 2.34 -20.62 7.76
N ALA A 42 2.41 -20.00 8.94
CA ALA A 42 1.34 -19.15 9.46
C ALA A 42 1.26 -17.79 8.77
N ASP A 43 0.02 -17.31 8.54
CA ASP A 43 -0.27 -15.99 7.98
C ASP A 43 -0.10 -14.87 9.03
N LEU A 44 1.16 -14.61 9.38
CA LEU A 44 1.57 -13.57 10.32
C LEU A 44 2.13 -12.35 9.58
N THR A 45 1.74 -11.17 10.04
CA THR A 45 2.39 -9.93 9.58
C THR A 45 3.83 -9.89 10.09
N VAL A 46 4.72 -9.18 9.37
CA VAL A 46 6.12 -8.97 9.79
C VAL A 46 6.23 -8.45 11.23
N ARG A 47 5.29 -7.59 11.63
CA ARG A 47 5.23 -7.04 12.98
C ARG A 47 4.90 -8.11 14.03
N GLN A 48 3.90 -8.94 13.75
CA GLN A 48 3.52 -10.05 14.63
C GLN A 48 4.66 -11.08 14.74
N LEU A 49 5.30 -11.40 13.62
CA LEU A 49 6.45 -12.32 13.60
C LEU A 49 7.61 -11.79 14.47
N LYS A 50 7.97 -10.50 14.34
CA LYS A 50 8.99 -9.88 15.20
C LYS A 50 8.63 -9.94 16.68
N VAL A 51 7.36 -9.69 17.04
CA VAL A 51 6.89 -9.78 18.43
C VAL A 51 6.94 -11.23 18.93
N MET A 52 6.55 -12.20 18.10
CA MET A 52 6.63 -13.63 18.43
C MET A 52 8.06 -14.07 18.71
N LEU A 53 9.01 -13.70 17.83
CA LEU A 53 10.42 -14.01 17.99
C LEU A 53 11.03 -13.33 19.24
N ALA A 54 10.63 -12.09 19.53
CA ALA A 54 11.07 -11.41 20.74
C ALA A 54 10.59 -12.13 22.02
N ILE A 55 9.34 -12.62 22.03
CA ILE A 55 8.81 -13.41 23.13
C ILE A 55 9.56 -14.74 23.24
N MET A 56 9.77 -15.47 22.13
CA MET A 56 10.59 -16.68 22.10
C MET A 56 12.00 -16.46 22.66
N ARG A 57 12.63 -15.33 22.32
CA ARG A 57 13.96 -14.98 22.82
C ARG A 57 13.97 -14.70 24.33
N LYS A 58 12.88 -14.15 24.87
CA LYS A 58 12.70 -13.90 26.31
C LYS A 58 12.23 -15.11 27.10
N THR A 59 11.60 -16.10 26.46
CA THR A 59 11.19 -17.35 27.11
C THR A 59 12.20 -18.46 26.88
N TYR A 60 12.24 -19.03 25.67
CA TYR A 60 13.10 -20.15 25.30
C TYR A 60 14.59 -19.78 25.32
N GLY A 61 14.93 -18.54 25.00
CA GLY A 61 16.30 -18.04 25.16
C GLY A 61 16.79 -17.97 26.62
N PHE A 62 15.90 -18.17 27.60
CA PHE A 62 16.22 -18.31 29.02
C PHE A 62 15.76 -19.68 29.58
N ASN A 63 15.45 -20.65 28.70
CA ASN A 63 14.93 -21.97 29.04
C ASN A 63 13.64 -21.97 29.89
N LYS A 64 12.78 -20.96 29.72
CA LYS A 64 11.48 -20.84 30.41
C LYS A 64 10.32 -21.07 29.43
N ALA A 65 9.22 -21.67 29.90
CA ALA A 65 8.02 -21.87 29.09
C ALA A 65 7.15 -20.59 28.99
N VAL A 66 7.02 -19.87 30.11
CA VAL A 66 6.30 -18.59 30.23
C VAL A 66 7.18 -17.62 31.00
N ASP A 67 7.09 -16.33 30.70
CA ASP A 67 7.80 -15.30 31.44
C ASP A 67 6.98 -14.01 31.56
N ARG A 68 7.32 -13.17 32.55
CA ARG A 68 6.71 -11.85 32.70
C ARG A 68 7.44 -10.85 31.82
N ILE A 69 6.85 -10.55 30.67
CA ILE A 69 7.45 -9.67 29.65
C ILE A 69 6.58 -8.41 29.48
N THR A 70 7.18 -7.23 29.63
CA THR A 70 6.47 -5.96 29.42
C THR A 70 6.46 -5.56 27.94
N ASN A 71 5.45 -4.80 27.54
CA ASN A 71 5.36 -4.30 26.16
C ASN A 71 6.53 -3.36 25.81
N THR A 72 7.07 -2.64 26.80
CA THR A 72 8.23 -1.75 26.62
C THR A 72 9.51 -2.54 26.35
N GLN A 73 9.71 -3.69 27.00
CA GLN A 73 10.83 -4.58 26.71
C GLN A 73 10.77 -5.14 25.28
N ILE A 74 9.60 -5.59 24.84
CA ILE A 74 9.41 -6.07 23.47
C ILE A 74 9.63 -4.94 22.45
N ALA A 75 9.15 -3.74 22.75
CA ALA A 75 9.36 -2.56 21.91
C ALA A 75 10.85 -2.25 21.75
N ALA A 76 11.61 -2.26 22.84
CA ALA A 76 13.06 -2.04 22.82
C ALA A 76 13.80 -3.10 21.99
N MET A 77 13.42 -4.38 22.12
CA MET A 77 14.05 -5.46 21.35
C MET A 77 13.73 -5.44 19.86
N THR A 78 12.51 -5.05 19.49
CA THR A 78 12.02 -5.14 18.11
C THR A 78 12.15 -3.84 17.32
N GLY A 79 12.43 -2.72 18.00
CA GLY A 79 12.40 -1.38 17.42
C GLY A 79 11.00 -0.91 17.02
N ILE A 80 9.94 -1.60 17.47
CA ILE A 80 8.55 -1.26 17.15
C ILE A 80 7.98 -0.41 18.29
N HIS A 81 7.26 0.67 17.95
CA HIS A 81 6.58 1.50 18.94
C HIS A 81 5.60 0.68 19.82
N HIS A 82 5.61 0.93 21.12
CA HIS A 82 4.89 0.13 22.14
C HIS A 82 3.39 -0.03 21.86
N THR A 83 2.71 0.97 21.29
CA THR A 83 1.29 0.90 20.91
C THR A 83 1.03 -0.20 19.89
N HIS A 84 1.94 -0.33 18.91
CA HIS A 84 1.84 -1.34 17.88
C HIS A 84 2.20 -2.74 18.39
N VAL A 85 3.13 -2.83 19.36
CA VAL A 85 3.41 -4.07 20.08
C VAL A 85 2.18 -4.53 20.86
N CYS A 86 1.48 -3.61 21.54
CA CYS A 86 0.25 -3.92 22.27
C CYS A 86 -0.80 -4.54 21.35
N ALA A 87 -1.04 -3.92 20.19
CA ALA A 87 -1.99 -4.44 19.20
C ALA A 87 -1.57 -5.82 18.64
N ALA A 88 -0.30 -5.99 18.29
CA ALA A 88 0.23 -7.25 17.78
C ALA A 88 0.14 -8.38 18.81
N LYS A 89 0.50 -8.10 20.07
CA LYS A 89 0.41 -9.05 21.18
C LYS A 89 -1.02 -9.53 21.41
N ARG A 90 -1.98 -8.59 21.41
CA ARG A 90 -3.40 -8.93 21.55
C ARG A 90 -3.88 -9.85 20.42
N GLN A 91 -3.52 -9.54 19.17
CA GLN A 91 -3.88 -10.37 18.01
C GLN A 91 -3.25 -11.77 18.05
N LEU A 92 -2.02 -11.89 18.53
CA LEU A 92 -1.34 -13.18 18.68
C LEU A 92 -2.01 -14.06 19.75
N ILE A 93 -2.49 -13.47 20.84
CA ILE A 93 -3.26 -14.18 21.88
C ILE A 93 -4.63 -14.59 21.32
N GLU A 94 -5.32 -13.68 20.62
CA GLU A 94 -6.62 -13.94 19.99
C GLU A 94 -6.55 -15.10 18.98
N ARG A 95 -5.44 -15.19 18.23
CA ARG A 95 -5.17 -16.29 17.29
C ARG A 95 -4.53 -17.52 17.94
N LYS A 96 -4.41 -17.56 19.28
CA LYS A 96 -3.87 -18.67 20.06
C LYS A 96 -2.42 -19.06 19.76
N PHE A 97 -1.62 -18.17 19.16
CA PHE A 97 -0.17 -18.37 19.02
C PHE A 97 0.54 -18.18 20.37
N LEU A 98 -0.02 -17.32 21.23
CA LEU A 98 0.49 -17.04 22.57
C LEU A 98 -0.53 -17.48 23.63
N ILE A 99 -0.02 -17.96 24.75
CA ILE A 99 -0.79 -18.22 25.97
C ILE A 99 -0.49 -17.09 26.97
N ALA A 100 -1.54 -16.52 27.53
CA ALA A 100 -1.45 -15.57 28.64
C ALA A 100 -1.88 -16.28 29.93
N ASP A 101 -0.97 -16.39 30.89
CA ASP A 101 -1.23 -16.92 32.23
C ASP A 101 -1.11 -15.75 33.22
N GLY A 102 -2.23 -15.05 33.41
CA GLY A 102 -2.29 -13.78 34.14
C GLY A 102 -1.37 -12.72 33.54
N VAL A 103 -0.29 -12.39 34.25
CA VAL A 103 0.70 -11.39 33.82
C VAL A 103 1.84 -12.01 32.98
N LYS A 104 1.95 -13.34 32.99
CA LYS A 104 2.99 -14.07 32.25
C LYS A 104 2.51 -14.41 30.85
N ILE A 105 3.43 -14.44 29.91
CA ILE A 105 3.18 -14.75 28.50
C ILE A 105 4.14 -15.83 28.05
N GLY A 106 3.63 -16.79 27.28
CA GLY A 106 4.44 -17.82 26.64
C GLY A 106 3.90 -18.19 25.27
N VAL A 107 4.66 -19.02 24.56
CA VAL A 107 4.28 -19.55 23.25
C VAL A 107 3.36 -20.75 23.44
N ASN A 108 2.25 -20.79 22.70
CA ASN A 108 1.39 -21.96 22.69
C ASN A 108 2.09 -23.12 21.95
N LYS A 109 2.33 -24.24 22.63
CA LYS A 109 2.96 -25.42 22.03
C LYS A 109 2.00 -26.25 21.17
N VAL A 110 0.69 -26.11 21.40
CA VAL A 110 -0.32 -26.88 20.67
C VAL A 110 -0.63 -26.15 19.36
N VAL A 111 0.15 -26.46 18.32
CA VAL A 111 0.04 -25.83 16.99
C VAL A 111 -1.36 -25.99 16.39
N SER A 112 -2.02 -27.12 16.61
CA SER A 112 -3.35 -27.38 16.05
C SER A 112 -4.43 -26.38 16.50
N GLN A 113 -4.17 -25.62 17.56
CA GLN A 113 -5.09 -24.58 18.05
C GLN A 113 -4.85 -23.23 17.39
N TRP A 114 -3.76 -23.06 16.65
CA TRP A 114 -3.39 -21.77 16.05
C TRP A 114 -4.36 -21.42 14.94
N ILE A 115 -4.88 -20.20 15.00
CA ILE A 115 -5.83 -19.69 14.02
C ILE A 115 -5.04 -18.88 13.00
N SER A 116 -4.57 -19.54 11.96
CA SER A 116 -4.11 -18.88 10.74
C SER A 116 -5.33 -18.34 10.00
N GLN A 117 -5.22 -17.13 9.46
CA GLN A 117 -6.38 -16.39 9.00
C GLN A 117 -6.90 -17.00 7.69
N ASP A 118 -8.06 -17.66 7.71
CA ASP A 118 -8.70 -18.15 6.49
C ASP A 118 -8.86 -17.00 5.48
N SER A 119 -8.26 -17.15 4.30
CA SER A 119 -8.30 -16.16 3.21
C SER A 119 -9.72 -15.67 2.86
N LEU A 120 -10.75 -16.48 3.14
CA LEU A 120 -12.16 -16.18 2.96
C LEU A 120 -12.70 -15.10 3.93
N THR A 121 -12.16 -15.01 5.15
CA THR A 121 -12.61 -14.04 6.17
C THR A 121 -12.10 -12.62 5.89
N LEU A 122 -10.92 -12.50 5.28
CA LEU A 122 -10.35 -11.22 4.87
C LEU A 122 -11.21 -10.56 3.78
N ALA A 123 -11.64 -11.34 2.78
CA ALA A 123 -12.52 -10.87 1.71
C ALA A 123 -13.86 -10.35 2.26
N LYS A 124 -14.48 -11.06 3.21
CA LYS A 124 -15.75 -10.64 3.84
C LYS A 124 -15.59 -9.35 4.65
N THR A 125 -14.51 -9.21 5.41
CA THR A 125 -14.23 -8.00 6.20
C THR A 125 -13.91 -6.79 5.33
N ALA A 126 -13.13 -6.99 4.26
CA ALA A 126 -12.84 -5.95 3.27
C ALA A 126 -14.13 -5.47 2.58
N ASN A 127 -15.00 -6.39 2.16
CA ASN A 127 -16.29 -6.07 1.55
C ASN A 127 -17.22 -5.30 2.51
N LYS A 128 -17.27 -5.67 3.80
CA LYS A 128 -18.06 -4.96 4.81
C LYS A 128 -17.53 -3.55 5.09
N THR A 129 -16.22 -3.35 5.04
CA THR A 129 -15.57 -2.05 5.24
C THR A 129 -15.80 -1.12 4.04
N LEU A 130 -15.69 -1.65 2.80
CA LEU A 130 -16.07 -0.94 1.58
C LEU A 130 -17.55 -0.52 1.59
N ALA A 131 -18.45 -1.44 1.99
CA ALA A 131 -19.88 -1.16 2.08
C ALA A 131 -20.22 -0.05 3.10
N LYS A 132 -19.53 -0.02 4.26
CA LYS A 132 -19.70 1.05 5.24
C LYS A 132 -19.16 2.39 4.74
N SER A 133 -18.02 2.38 4.03
CA SER A 133 -17.46 3.60 3.42
C SER A 133 -18.37 4.16 2.32
N ALA A 134 -19.07 3.32 1.57
CA ALA A 134 -20.04 3.74 0.56
C ALA A 134 -21.33 4.33 1.19
N ASN A 135 -21.73 3.85 2.37
CA ASN A 135 -22.93 4.34 3.06
C ASN A 135 -22.70 5.62 3.90
N GLY A 136 -21.45 5.99 4.19
CA GLY A 136 -21.10 7.13 5.05
C GLY A 136 -21.08 8.48 4.33
N TYR A 137 -21.11 8.51 2.99
CA TYR A 137 -21.10 9.75 2.21
C TYR A 137 -22.34 9.81 1.31
N LYS A 138 -23.45 10.30 1.86
CA LYS A 138 -24.51 10.90 1.05
C LYS A 138 -24.18 12.38 0.96
N PRO A 139 -23.72 12.92 -0.19
CA PRO A 139 -23.59 14.35 -0.33
C PRO A 139 -24.99 14.96 -0.26
N SER A 140 -25.34 15.58 0.87
CA SER A 140 -26.51 16.44 0.95
C SER A 140 -26.13 17.80 0.37
N GLN A 141 -26.34 17.98 -0.92
CA GLN A 141 -26.48 19.32 -1.48
C GLN A 141 -27.87 19.42 -2.09
N LEU A 142 -28.71 20.18 -1.40
CA LEU A 142 -30.10 20.45 -1.70
C LEU A 142 -30.18 21.92 -2.09
N ASN A 143 -29.92 22.22 -3.37
CA ASN A 143 -30.16 23.54 -3.94
C ASN A 143 -30.71 23.38 -5.37
N THR A 144 -32.00 23.69 -5.51
CA THR A 144 -32.85 23.70 -6.70
C THR A 144 -32.34 24.54 -7.87
N LYS A 145 -32.39 23.97 -9.09
CA LYS A 145 -33.03 24.60 -10.27
C LYS A 145 -33.25 23.58 -11.38
N ASP A 146 -34.52 23.46 -11.75
CA ASP A 146 -35.07 22.65 -12.82
C ASP A 146 -34.48 22.96 -14.21
N ASN A 147 -34.68 21.97 -15.10
CA ASN A 147 -34.96 22.07 -16.54
C ASN A 147 -33.95 21.31 -17.42
N ILE A 148 -34.36 20.13 -17.91
CA ILE A 148 -34.61 19.84 -19.34
C ILE A 148 -35.20 18.43 -19.45
N GLN A 149 -36.41 18.36 -20.02
CA GLN A 149 -37.12 17.14 -20.38
C GLN A 149 -36.63 16.60 -21.73
N LYS A 150 -36.59 15.26 -21.85
CA LYS A 150 -36.85 14.39 -23.02
C LYS A 150 -36.40 12.96 -22.64
N THR A 151 -37.29 12.08 -22.17
CA THR A 151 -38.02 11.05 -22.95
C THR A 151 -37.08 10.34 -23.95
N ILE A 152 -36.89 9.01 -23.94
CA ILE A 152 -37.86 7.98 -24.34
C ILE A 152 -37.35 6.58 -23.88
N ASN A 153 -38.18 5.91 -23.08
CA ASN A 153 -38.59 4.49 -23.04
C ASN A 153 -37.57 3.32 -23.01
N THR A 154 -37.69 2.49 -21.97
CA THR A 154 -37.85 1.03 -22.12
C THR A 154 -38.73 0.52 -20.97
N ASN A 155 -40.00 0.24 -21.28
CA ASN A 155 -40.88 -0.61 -20.47
C ASN A 155 -40.52 -2.09 -20.71
N THR A 156 -41.18 -2.97 -19.95
CA THR A 156 -41.35 -4.46 -20.11
C THR A 156 -40.49 -5.26 -19.10
N PRO A 157 -41.00 -6.38 -18.53
CA PRO A 157 -41.71 -6.40 -17.25
C PRO A 157 -41.09 -7.41 -16.26
N LEU A 158 -41.53 -7.37 -15.00
CA LEU A 158 -41.24 -8.42 -14.01
C LEU A 158 -41.80 -9.78 -14.46
N PRO A 159 -41.09 -10.91 -14.30
CA PRO A 159 -41.70 -12.22 -14.37
C PRO A 159 -42.01 -12.79 -12.97
N PRO A 160 -42.97 -13.72 -12.89
CA PRO A 160 -43.62 -14.16 -11.67
C PRO A 160 -42.88 -15.33 -10.99
N LYS A 161 -43.32 -15.60 -9.76
CA LYS A 161 -42.95 -16.69 -8.87
C LYS A 161 -43.04 -18.08 -9.56
N GLY A 162 -41.96 -18.87 -9.48
CA GLY A 162 -42.01 -20.35 -9.50
C GLY A 162 -41.24 -21.05 -10.63
N GLY A 163 -40.35 -21.99 -10.28
CA GLY A 163 -39.85 -23.05 -11.16
C GLY A 163 -38.32 -23.21 -11.22
N CYS A 164 -37.82 -24.39 -10.83
CA CYS A 164 -36.45 -24.88 -11.07
C CYS A 164 -36.14 -24.96 -12.58
N ASP A 165 -34.95 -24.53 -13.04
CA ASP A 165 -33.81 -25.39 -13.38
C ASP A 165 -32.66 -24.58 -14.02
N GLU A 166 -31.48 -25.19 -14.04
CA GLU A 166 -30.14 -24.81 -14.53
C GLU A 166 -29.94 -23.61 -15.50
N GLY A 167 -29.00 -22.73 -15.13
CA GLY A 167 -28.44 -21.68 -15.97
C GLY A 167 -27.03 -21.24 -15.49
N SER A 168 -26.09 -21.16 -16.43
CA SER A 168 -24.64 -21.16 -16.28
C SER A 168 -24.00 -19.97 -15.51
N LYS A 169 -22.88 -20.26 -14.82
CA LYS A 169 -22.03 -19.34 -14.04
C LYS A 169 -21.40 -18.24 -14.92
N PRO A 170 -21.36 -16.96 -14.50
CA PRO A 170 -20.68 -15.92 -15.27
C PRO A 170 -19.15 -16.06 -15.16
N GLU A 171 -18.45 -16.03 -16.31
CA GLU A 171 -16.99 -16.04 -16.39
C GLU A 171 -16.34 -14.79 -15.76
N LYS A 172 -15.27 -15.02 -14.99
CA LYS A 172 -14.49 -13.96 -14.33
C LYS A 172 -13.77 -13.10 -15.36
N ARG A 173 -13.99 -11.78 -15.32
CA ARG A 173 -13.29 -10.80 -16.19
C ARG A 173 -11.79 -10.78 -15.91
N LYS A 174 -10.98 -10.94 -16.95
CA LYS A 174 -9.50 -10.88 -16.88
C LYS A 174 -9.03 -9.45 -16.56
N PRO A 175 -7.94 -9.27 -15.79
CA PRO A 175 -7.39 -7.94 -15.51
C PRO A 175 -6.78 -7.32 -16.78
N THR A 176 -7.21 -6.11 -17.13
CA THR A 176 -6.63 -5.33 -18.24
C THR A 176 -5.20 -4.92 -17.88
N LYS A 177 -4.22 -5.44 -18.63
CA LYS A 177 -2.81 -5.07 -18.52
C LYS A 177 -2.62 -3.67 -19.09
N ILE A 178 -2.36 -2.68 -18.22
CA ILE A 178 -2.14 -1.28 -18.64
C ILE A 178 -0.76 -1.18 -19.28
N ASN A 179 -0.71 -0.72 -20.54
CA ASN A 179 0.55 -0.48 -21.24
C ASN A 179 1.08 0.93 -20.92
N TYR A 180 2.02 1.04 -19.99
CA TYR A 180 2.52 2.33 -19.50
C TYR A 180 3.32 3.14 -20.51
N SER A 181 3.94 2.50 -21.51
CA SER A 181 4.73 3.20 -22.53
C SER A 181 3.85 4.07 -23.44
N GLU A 182 2.62 3.62 -23.73
CA GLU A 182 1.65 4.38 -24.54
C GLU A 182 1.24 5.69 -23.88
N TYR A 183 1.12 5.71 -22.54
CA TYR A 183 0.79 6.93 -21.80
C TYR A 183 1.94 7.94 -21.79
N ILE A 184 3.19 7.48 -21.73
CA ILE A 184 4.36 8.36 -21.82
C ILE A 184 4.48 8.95 -23.22
N ALA A 185 4.31 8.12 -24.25
CA ALA A 185 4.29 8.59 -25.64
C ALA A 185 3.20 9.64 -25.85
N ALA A 186 1.98 9.40 -25.37
CA ALA A 186 0.87 10.35 -25.45
C ALA A 186 1.15 11.67 -24.70
N TYR A 187 1.87 11.62 -23.57
CA TYR A 187 2.30 12.82 -22.86
C TYR A 187 3.32 13.62 -23.68
N ASN A 188 4.39 12.96 -24.16
CA ASN A 188 5.42 13.63 -24.94
C ASN A 188 4.85 14.23 -26.24
N GLU A 189 3.91 13.54 -26.89
CA GLU A 189 3.19 14.01 -28.08
C GLU A 189 2.41 15.32 -27.83
N ILE A 190 1.71 15.41 -26.69
CA ILE A 190 0.84 16.56 -26.39
C ILE A 190 1.65 17.76 -25.91
N VAL A 191 2.68 17.51 -25.11
CA VAL A 191 3.49 18.55 -24.48
C VAL A 191 4.44 19.22 -25.47
N GLY A 192 4.99 18.45 -26.43
CA GLY A 192 5.98 18.94 -27.38
C GLY A 192 7.14 19.66 -26.68
N ASP A 193 7.56 20.80 -27.21
CA ASP A 193 8.72 21.55 -26.69
C ASP A 193 8.42 22.40 -25.44
N ARG A 194 7.17 22.40 -24.93
CA ARG A 194 6.77 23.28 -23.82
C ARG A 194 7.13 22.74 -22.44
N LEU A 195 7.27 21.42 -22.26
CA LEU A 195 7.72 20.84 -20.99
C LEU A 195 8.72 19.71 -21.22
N PRO A 196 9.55 19.37 -20.24
CA PRO A 196 10.53 18.29 -20.36
C PRO A 196 9.87 16.93 -20.64
N HIS A 197 10.37 16.25 -21.69
CA HIS A 197 9.92 14.90 -22.05
C HIS A 197 10.28 13.84 -20.99
N ALA A 198 9.41 12.85 -20.84
CA ALA A 198 9.66 11.69 -20.00
C ALA A 198 10.20 10.54 -20.86
N VAL A 199 11.42 10.06 -20.55
CA VAL A 199 12.09 8.97 -21.30
C VAL A 199 11.88 7.60 -20.65
N GLU A 200 11.75 7.53 -19.32
CA GLU A 200 11.74 6.26 -18.58
C GLU A 200 10.48 5.99 -17.76
N VAL A 201 10.03 4.72 -17.82
CA VAL A 201 8.97 4.15 -17.01
C VAL A 201 9.56 3.59 -15.70
N ASN A 202 9.68 4.43 -14.67
CA ASN A 202 10.02 3.96 -13.32
C ASN A 202 8.80 3.30 -12.65
N SER A 203 9.01 2.28 -11.82
CA SER A 203 7.99 1.63 -10.97
C SER A 203 7.16 2.61 -10.14
N GLU A 204 7.76 3.72 -9.68
CA GLU A 204 7.02 4.79 -8.98
C GLU A 204 6.06 5.55 -9.90
N ARG A 205 6.51 5.87 -11.13
CA ARG A 205 5.69 6.54 -12.14
C ARG A 205 4.50 5.68 -12.54
N GLN A 206 4.70 4.37 -12.69
CA GLN A 206 3.60 3.41 -12.94
C GLN A 206 2.55 3.45 -11.83
N ARG A 207 2.98 3.46 -10.56
CA ARG A 207 2.05 3.53 -9.41
C ARG A 207 1.27 4.84 -9.38
N LYS A 208 1.93 5.97 -9.61
CA LYS A 208 1.29 7.29 -9.63
C LYS A 208 0.33 7.44 -10.82
N LEU A 209 0.75 7.00 -12.00
CA LEU A 209 -0.07 6.99 -13.22
C LEU A 209 -1.30 6.10 -13.06
N LYS A 210 -1.16 4.90 -12.49
CA LYS A 210 -2.32 4.03 -12.20
C LYS A 210 -3.33 4.73 -11.29
N LYS A 211 -2.87 5.37 -10.21
CA LYS A 211 -3.73 6.15 -9.32
C LYS A 211 -4.42 7.31 -10.03
N LEU A 212 -3.73 7.99 -10.93
CA LEU A 212 -4.30 9.06 -11.75
C LEU A 212 -5.40 8.52 -12.66
N ILE A 213 -5.13 7.46 -13.43
CA ILE A 213 -6.09 6.83 -14.35
C ILE A 213 -7.34 6.37 -13.60
N ASP A 214 -7.18 5.78 -12.41
CA ASP A 214 -8.32 5.34 -11.59
C ASP A 214 -9.22 6.52 -11.13
N SER A 215 -8.68 7.74 -11.07
CA SER A 215 -9.38 8.96 -10.68
C SER A 215 -9.99 9.77 -11.86
N LEU A 216 -9.65 9.39 -13.10
CA LEU A 216 -10.22 9.99 -14.31
C LEU A 216 -11.61 9.43 -14.59
N ALA A 217 -12.46 10.24 -15.22
CA ALA A 217 -13.81 9.82 -15.63
C ALA A 217 -13.74 8.70 -16.68
N THR A 218 -12.82 8.81 -17.62
CA THR A 218 -12.50 7.78 -18.60
C THR A 218 -11.17 7.13 -18.24
N LYS A 219 -11.22 5.85 -17.84
CA LYS A 219 -10.06 5.06 -17.38
C LYS A 219 -9.26 4.46 -18.54
N ASN A 220 -9.08 5.25 -19.60
CA ASN A 220 -8.40 4.86 -20.83
C ASN A 220 -7.36 5.92 -21.22
N ILE A 221 -6.64 5.65 -22.30
CA ILE A 221 -5.60 6.54 -22.84
C ILE A 221 -6.22 7.90 -23.24
N ASP A 222 -7.43 7.89 -23.78
CA ASP A 222 -8.12 9.13 -24.20
C ASP A 222 -8.43 10.04 -23.01
N GLY A 223 -8.79 9.49 -21.86
CA GLY A 223 -8.97 10.25 -20.62
C GLY A 223 -7.70 10.92 -20.15
N PHE A 224 -6.57 10.20 -20.25
CA PHE A 224 -5.27 10.78 -19.93
C PHE A 224 -4.86 11.86 -20.92
N ARG A 225 -5.11 11.66 -22.23
CA ARG A 225 -4.87 12.68 -23.26
C ARG A 225 -5.70 13.94 -23.01
N ALA A 226 -6.98 13.79 -22.68
CA ALA A 226 -7.84 14.92 -22.32
C ALA A 226 -7.36 15.66 -21.07
N TYR A 227 -6.86 14.92 -20.06
CA TYR A 227 -6.27 15.49 -18.86
C TYR A 227 -5.03 16.35 -19.15
N VAL A 228 -4.09 15.83 -19.94
CA VAL A 228 -2.87 16.59 -20.29
C VAL A 228 -3.21 17.83 -21.12
N LYS A 229 -4.15 17.73 -22.05
CA LYS A 229 -4.65 18.89 -22.82
C LYS A 229 -5.31 19.94 -21.92
N ALA A 230 -6.12 19.50 -20.95
CA ALA A 230 -6.74 20.39 -19.97
C ALA A 230 -5.69 21.10 -19.10
N PHE A 231 -4.63 20.39 -18.70
CA PHE A 231 -3.50 20.99 -17.99
C PHE A 231 -2.82 22.08 -18.84
N MET A 232 -2.52 21.80 -20.11
CA MET A 232 -1.89 22.79 -20.98
C MET A 232 -2.75 24.03 -21.23
N ALA A 233 -4.07 23.89 -21.23
CA ALA A 233 -5.00 25.01 -21.38
C ALA A 233 -5.17 25.81 -20.08
N ALA A 234 -5.13 25.16 -18.92
CA ALA A 234 -5.39 25.78 -17.62
C ALA A 234 -4.13 26.27 -16.89
N ALA A 235 -2.94 25.77 -17.25
CA ALA A 235 -1.71 26.09 -16.54
C ALA A 235 -1.25 27.53 -16.82
N ARG A 236 -0.87 28.24 -15.75
CA ARG A 236 -0.23 29.57 -15.85
C ARG A 236 1.17 29.51 -16.49
N PRO A 237 1.66 30.62 -17.07
CA PRO A 237 3.03 30.76 -17.58
C PRO A 237 4.12 30.25 -16.62
N PHE A 238 3.90 30.43 -15.30
CA PHE A 238 4.75 29.91 -14.23
C PHE A 238 5.10 28.42 -14.37
N HIS A 239 4.17 27.59 -14.87
CA HIS A 239 4.37 26.15 -15.01
C HIS A 239 5.24 25.77 -16.22
N PHE A 240 5.43 26.69 -17.16
CA PHE A 240 6.22 26.51 -18.37
C PHE A 240 7.63 27.10 -18.25
N GLY A 241 8.00 27.64 -17.09
CA GLY A 241 9.32 28.24 -16.85
C GLY A 241 9.37 29.76 -16.85
N ASP A 242 8.23 30.44 -17.03
CA ASP A 242 8.17 31.91 -16.91
C ASP A 242 8.15 32.32 -15.43
N ASN A 243 9.28 32.15 -14.75
CA ASN A 243 9.48 32.52 -13.35
C ASN A 243 10.95 32.84 -13.05
N ASP A 244 11.21 33.59 -11.97
CA ASP A 244 12.56 33.96 -11.53
C ASP A 244 13.35 32.78 -10.92
N ARG A 245 12.83 31.55 -10.97
CA ARG A 245 13.32 30.39 -10.22
C ARG A 245 13.66 29.18 -11.10
N ASP A 246 13.73 29.37 -12.43
CA ASP A 246 14.04 28.35 -13.44
C ASP A 246 13.24 27.04 -13.27
N TRP A 247 12.05 27.12 -12.67
CA TRP A 247 11.24 25.95 -12.36
C TRP A 247 10.26 25.65 -13.49
N VAL A 248 10.26 24.41 -13.99
CA VAL A 248 9.35 23.94 -15.04
C VAL A 248 8.59 22.71 -14.55
N ALA A 249 7.29 22.64 -14.85
CA ALA A 249 6.49 21.46 -14.54
C ALA A 249 7.00 20.25 -15.34
N ASN A 250 7.25 19.13 -14.66
CA ASN A 250 7.68 17.89 -15.29
C ASN A 250 6.56 16.84 -15.25
N PHE A 251 6.77 15.70 -15.93
CA PHE A 251 5.81 14.60 -15.92
C PHE A 251 5.39 14.18 -14.50
N ASP A 252 6.32 14.12 -13.56
CA ASP A 252 6.03 13.74 -12.17
C ASP A 252 5.17 14.76 -11.41
N TYR A 253 5.18 16.04 -11.82
CA TYR A 253 4.28 17.06 -11.31
C TYR A 253 2.84 16.79 -11.75
N LEU A 254 2.62 16.48 -13.04
CA LEU A 254 1.29 16.20 -13.57
C LEU A 254 0.66 14.93 -12.98
N LEU A 255 1.46 13.99 -12.50
CA LEU A 255 0.96 12.76 -11.85
C LEU A 255 0.46 12.98 -10.41
N ARG A 256 0.60 14.19 -9.84
CA ARG A 256 0.15 14.48 -8.48
C ARG A 256 -1.38 14.63 -8.44
N PRO A 257 -2.08 13.96 -7.50
CA PRO A 257 -3.54 14.11 -7.36
C PRO A 257 -4.01 15.55 -7.15
N LYS A 258 -3.17 16.38 -6.49
CA LYS A 258 -3.46 17.80 -6.28
C LYS A 258 -3.58 18.59 -7.57
N VAL A 259 -2.82 18.23 -8.62
CA VAL A 259 -2.87 18.91 -9.91
C VAL A 259 -4.20 18.60 -10.61
N LEU A 260 -4.67 17.36 -10.54
CA LEU A 260 -5.98 16.99 -11.07
C LEU A 260 -7.14 17.70 -10.36
N ILE A 261 -7.03 17.91 -9.06
CA ILE A 261 -8.00 18.71 -8.29
C ILE A 261 -7.93 20.18 -8.75
N ALA A 262 -6.73 20.75 -8.86
CA ALA A 262 -6.54 22.13 -9.31
C ALA A 262 -7.08 22.39 -10.73
N ILE A 263 -6.96 21.43 -11.65
CA ILE A 263 -7.55 21.54 -13.01
C ILE A 263 -9.07 21.56 -12.92
N ARG A 264 -9.67 20.70 -12.07
CA ARG A 264 -11.13 20.65 -11.88
C ARG A 264 -11.69 21.89 -11.21
N GLU A 265 -10.93 22.47 -10.28
CA GLU A 265 -11.28 23.69 -9.56
C GLU A 265 -10.92 24.97 -10.32
N GLY A 266 -10.14 24.87 -11.41
CA GLY A 266 -9.69 26.01 -12.21
C GLY A 266 -8.67 26.90 -11.50
N THR A 267 -7.95 26.37 -10.51
CA THR A 267 -7.04 27.13 -9.62
C THR A 267 -5.56 27.01 -10.00
N LEU A 268 -5.27 26.49 -11.19
CA LEU A 268 -3.92 26.28 -11.72
C LEU A 268 -3.23 27.56 -12.18
#